data_AF-A0A430FLL3-F1
#
_entry.id   AF-A0A430FLL3-F1
#
_cell.length_a   1.000
_cell.length_b   1.000
_cell.length_c   1.000
_cell.angle_alpha   90.00
_cell.angle_beta   90.00
_cell.angle_gamma   90.00
#
_symmetry.space_group_name_H-M   'P 1'
#
loop_
_entity.id
_entity.type
_entity.pdbx_description
1 polymer ?
#
loop_
_entity_poly.entity_id
_entity_poly.type
_entity_poly.pdbx_seq_one_letter_code
_entity_poly.pdbx_strand_id
1 'polypeptide(L)' 'MGDDTLFKEFCKEGESMPLSDLLEEYANVFDAAFFIMGEDGPYVSDKELRDWLNWCVFYGKPRDEYPLVNRD' A
#
# COMPACT_ATOMS: atom_id res chain seq x y z
N MET A 1 -9.49 13.06 -14.13
CA MET A 1 -9.12 14.12 -13.15
C MET A 1 -9.86 13.95 -11.81
N GLY A 2 -10.40 12.75 -11.50
CA GLY A 2 -11.15 12.49 -10.26
C GLY A 2 -10.41 11.61 -9.25
N ASP A 3 -9.71 10.58 -9.74
CA ASP A 3 -9.11 9.55 -8.88
C ASP A 3 -7.95 10.07 -8.02
N ASP A 4 -7.11 10.98 -8.54
CA ASP A 4 -5.98 11.56 -7.78
C ASP A 4 -6.44 12.38 -6.56
N THR A 5 -7.60 13.04 -6.65
CA THR A 5 -8.14 13.84 -5.54
C THR A 5 -8.72 12.92 -4.47
N LEU A 6 -9.49 11.91 -4.88
CA LEU A 6 -10.05 10.90 -3.99
C LEU A 6 -8.95 10.11 -3.29
N PHE A 7 -7.89 9.75 -4.01
CA PHE A 7 -6.73 9.06 -3.44
C PHE A 7 -6.02 9.92 -2.39
N LYS A 8 -5.86 11.23 -2.63
CA LYS A 8 -5.28 12.14 -1.63
C LYS A 8 -6.14 12.28 -0.37
N GLU A 9 -7.45 12.27 -0.52
CA GLU A 9 -8.38 12.28 0.62
C GLU A 9 -8.29 10.97 1.40
N PHE A 10 -8.33 9.83 0.71
CA PHE A 10 -8.12 8.52 1.30
C PHE A 10 -6.79 8.42 2.08
N CYS A 11 -5.69 8.88 1.47
CA CYS A 11 -4.38 8.89 2.14
C CYS A 11 -4.35 9.77 3.40
N LYS A 12 -5.10 10.89 3.43
CA LYS A 12 -5.17 11.75 4.63
C LYS A 12 -5.94 11.08 5.77
N GLU A 13 -7.02 10.37 5.46
CA GLU A 13 -7.74 9.58 6.47
C GLU A 13 -6.84 8.46 7.01
N GLY A 14 -6.14 7.77 6.11
CA GLY A 14 -5.17 6.73 6.45
C GLY A 14 -3.86 7.22 7.06
N GLU A 15 -3.55 8.53 7.05
CA GLU A 15 -2.27 9.08 7.54
C GLU A 15 -2.10 8.87 9.06
N SER A 16 -3.21 8.92 9.79
CA SER A 16 -3.24 8.67 11.23
C SER A 16 -3.24 7.20 11.63
N MET A 17 -3.50 6.28 10.70
CA MET A 17 -3.52 4.85 11.00
C MET A 17 -2.11 4.30 11.22
N PRO A 18 -1.86 3.46 12.22
CA PRO A 18 -0.64 2.69 12.34
C PRO A 18 -0.35 1.88 11.07
N LEU A 19 0.93 1.67 10.74
CA LEU A 19 1.33 0.82 9.61
C LEU A 19 0.85 -0.64 9.78
N SER A 20 0.78 -1.12 11.03
CA SER A 20 0.21 -2.45 11.35
C SER A 20 -1.21 -2.59 10.84
N ASP A 21 -2.03 -1.56 11.05
CA ASP A 21 -3.46 -1.59 10.75
C ASP A 21 -3.66 -1.56 9.22
N LEU A 22 -2.82 -0.81 8.50
CA LEU A 22 -2.81 -0.81 7.03
C LEU A 22 -2.36 -2.16 6.44
N LEU A 23 -1.41 -2.85 7.09
CA LEU A 23 -0.99 -4.19 6.69
C LEU A 23 -2.11 -5.21 6.92
N GLU A 24 -2.84 -5.10 8.03
CA GLU A 24 -4.02 -5.92 8.31
C GLU A 24 -5.13 -5.63 7.29
N GLU A 25 -5.39 -4.37 6.96
CA GLU A 25 -6.37 -3.98 5.96
C GLU A 25 -6.03 -4.54 4.58
N TYR A 26 -4.76 -4.41 4.15
CA TYR A 26 -4.29 -5.06 2.93
C TYR A 26 -4.53 -6.57 2.96
N ALA A 27 -4.16 -7.24 4.06
CA ALA A 27 -4.34 -8.68 4.19
C ALA A 27 -5.82 -9.09 4.10
N ASN A 28 -6.72 -8.30 4.67
CA ASN A 28 -8.16 -8.53 4.59
C ASN A 28 -8.71 -8.31 3.16
N VAL A 29 -8.20 -7.32 2.43
CA VAL A 29 -8.65 -7.02 1.06
C VAL A 29 -8.18 -8.08 0.06
N PHE A 30 -6.95 -8.57 0.20
CA PHE A 30 -6.33 -9.45 -0.78
C PHE A 30 -6.23 -10.92 -0.33
N ASP A 31 -6.68 -11.25 0.89
CA ASP A 31 -6.52 -12.56 1.53
C ASP A 31 -5.05 -13.06 1.46
N ALA A 32 -4.10 -12.11 1.58
CA ALA A 32 -2.68 -12.36 1.36
C ALA A 32 -1.79 -11.41 2.17
N ALA A 33 -0.68 -11.93 2.68
CA ALA A 33 0.31 -11.10 3.37
C ALA A 33 1.02 -10.14 2.40
N PHE A 34 1.27 -8.91 2.84
CA PHE A 34 2.04 -7.95 2.04
C PHE A 34 3.52 -8.35 1.92
N PHE A 35 4.11 -8.89 2.99
CA PHE A 35 5.47 -9.42 2.98
C PHE A 35 5.43 -10.95 2.86
N ILE A 36 6.07 -11.49 1.82
CA ILE A 36 6.17 -12.93 1.58
C ILE A 36 7.51 -13.42 2.11
N MET A 37 7.49 -14.44 2.96
CA MET A 37 8.71 -15.06 3.48
C MET A 37 9.52 -15.70 2.34
N GLY A 38 10.81 -15.38 2.27
CA GLY A 38 11.73 -15.92 1.26
C GLY A 38 11.88 -15.05 0.01
N GLU A 39 11.12 -13.97 -0.09
CA GLU A 39 11.40 -12.89 -1.04
C GLU A 39 12.17 -11.77 -0.35
N ASP A 40 13.07 -11.14 -1.09
CA ASP A 40 13.61 -9.84 -0.68
C ASP A 40 12.44 -8.86 -0.68
N GLY A 41 11.90 -8.62 0.52
CA GLY A 41 10.79 -7.69 0.72
C GLY A 41 11.18 -6.30 0.25
N PRO A 42 10.20 -5.41 0.03
CA PRO A 42 10.53 -4.07 -0.41
C PRO A 42 11.36 -3.34 0.65
N TYR A 43 12.61 -3.03 0.31
CA TYR A 43 13.51 -2.20 1.11
C TYR A 43 13.13 -0.72 0.97
N VAL A 44 11.95 -0.37 1.47
CA VAL A 44 11.37 0.97 1.39
C VAL A 44 11.24 1.58 2.78
N SER A 45 11.20 2.90 2.85
CA SER A 45 10.89 3.60 4.10
C SER A 45 9.44 3.39 4.52
N ASP A 46 9.13 3.59 5.81
CA ASP A 46 7.76 3.54 6.36
C ASP A 46 6.76 4.40 5.58
N LYS A 47 7.22 5.56 5.09
CA LYS A 47 6.40 6.46 4.29
C LYS A 47 6.05 5.84 2.93
N GLU A 48 7.04 5.27 2.25
CA GLU A 48 6.84 4.62 0.95
C GLU A 48 6.01 3.35 1.08
N LEU A 49 6.21 2.58 2.15
CA LEU A 49 5.38 1.42 2.47
C LEU A 49 3.92 1.84 2.66
N ARG A 50 3.67 2.93 3.38
CA ARG A 50 2.31 3.48 3.56
C ARG A 50 1.68 3.89 2.23
N ASP A 51 2.40 4.64 1.41
CA ASP A 51 1.90 5.08 0.10
C ASP A 51 1.55 3.88 -0.79
N TRP A 52 2.37 2.82 -0.73
CA TRP A 52 2.13 1.57 -1.44
C TRP A 52 0.90 0.82 -0.92
N LEU A 53 0.77 0.64 0.39
CA LEU A 53 -0.41 0.00 1.01
C LEU A 53 -1.70 0.75 0.66
N ASN A 54 -1.69 2.08 0.82
CA ASN A 54 -2.83 2.93 0.47
C ASN A 54 -3.20 2.80 -1.01
N TRP A 55 -2.21 2.76 -1.90
CA TRP A 55 -2.45 2.55 -3.33
C TRP A 55 -3.10 1.19 -3.60
N CYS A 56 -2.61 0.14 -2.96
CA CYS A 56 -3.17 -1.20 -3.13
C CYS A 56 -4.63 -1.26 -2.69
N VAL A 57 -4.92 -0.76 -1.48
CA VAL A 57 -6.28 -0.76 -0.90
C VAL A 57 -7.22 0.12 -1.74
N PHE A 58 -6.81 1.33 -2.10
CA PHE A 58 -7.67 2.27 -2.84
C PHE A 58 -7.98 1.80 -4.27
N TYR A 59 -6.96 1.33 -5.01
CA TYR A 59 -7.15 0.89 -6.39
C TYR A 59 -7.58 -0.59 -6.51
N GLY A 60 -7.62 -1.34 -5.40
CA GLY A 60 -7.90 -2.78 -5.41
C GLY A 60 -6.86 -3.57 -6.18
N LYS A 61 -5.60 -3.12 -6.16
CA LYS A 61 -4.49 -3.70 -6.91
C LYS A 61 -3.49 -4.38 -5.98
N PRO A 62 -2.98 -5.58 -6.34
CA PRO A 62 -2.00 -6.27 -5.51
C PRO A 62 -0.68 -5.52 -5.49
N ARG A 63 0.14 -5.78 -4.45
CA ARG A 63 1.43 -5.09 -4.26
C ARG A 63 2.34 -5.14 -5.49
N ASP A 64 2.35 -6.25 -6.23
CA ASP A 64 3.26 -6.48 -7.36
C ASP A 64 2.92 -5.60 -8.58
N GLU A 65 1.72 -5.00 -8.62
CA GLU A 65 1.30 -4.03 -9.65
C GLU A 65 1.64 -2.58 -9.30
N TYR A 66 2.28 -2.32 -8.16
CA TYR A 66 2.52 -0.95 -7.73
C TYR A 66 3.50 -0.22 -8.67
N PRO A 67 3.16 0.98 -9.19
CA PRO A 67 3.90 1.60 -10.28
C PRO A 67 5.35 1.99 -9.95
N LEU A 68 5.72 2.06 -8.67
CA LEU A 68 7.04 2.51 -8.23
C LEU A 68 7.97 1.35 -7.81
N VAL A 69 7.52 0.09 -7.88
CA VAL A 69 8.31 -1.10 -7.49
C VAL A 69 9.54 -1.31 -8.39
N ASN A 70 9.53 -0.77 -9.61
CA ASN A 70 10.58 -0.97 -10.62
C ASN A 70 11.28 0.34 -11.03
N ARG A 71 11.35 1.34 -10.14
CA ARG A 71 12.20 2.51 -10.38
C ARG A 71 13.63 2.18 -9.97
N ASP A 72 14.34 1.48 -10.85
CA ASP A 72 15.81 1.47 -10.90
C ASP A 72 16.39 2.88 -11.13
#